data_AF-A0A847T7S6-F1
#
_entry.id   AF-A0A847T7S6-F1
#
_cell.length_a   1.000
_cell.length_b   1.000
_cell.length_c   1.000
_cell.angle_alpha   90.00
_cell.angle_beta   90.00
_cell.angle_gamma   90.00
#
_symmetry.space_group_name_H-M   'P 1'
#
loop_
_entity.id
_entity.type
_entity.pdbx_description
1 polymer ?
#
loop_
_entity_poly.entity_id
_entity_poly.type
_entity_poly.pdbx_seq_one_letter_code
_entity_poly.pdbx_strand_id
1 'polypeptide(L)'
;MTEIKDLEPPPHIHTREDETFLLLDGEMEFSVKNETYHAVAGDTMFLPRNIEHSFKVLTARAEVLILLTPGGFEEFFIEMSEPAPEMKQAPLPAGPPDIAHLVATAARYGVKFPENKQVRQP
;
A
#
# COMPACT_ATOMS: atom_id res chain seq x y z
N MET A 1 6.63 -8.55 1.69
CA MET A 1 7.07 -7.57 0.68
C MET A 1 7.87 -6.49 1.37
N THR A 2 8.81 -5.90 0.64
CA THR A 2 9.62 -4.77 1.10
C THR A 2 8.88 -3.47 0.78
N GLU A 3 8.51 -2.72 1.81
CA GLU A 3 8.05 -1.33 1.69
C GLU A 3 9.26 -0.41 1.74
N ILE A 4 9.36 0.50 0.77
CA ILE A 4 10.46 1.46 0.66
C ILE A 4 9.93 2.83 1.05
N LYS A 5 10.71 3.54 1.87
CA LYS A 5 10.37 4.89 2.29
C LYS A 5 10.15 5.81 1.09
N ASP A 6 9.13 6.66 1.19
CA ASP A 6 8.71 7.63 0.18
C ASP A 6 8.08 7.02 -1.09
N LEU A 7 7.81 5.71 -1.10
CA LEU A 7 7.06 5.01 -2.16
C LEU A 7 5.70 4.46 -1.68
N GLU A 8 5.22 4.91 -0.53
CA GLU A 8 3.95 4.48 0.05
C GLU A 8 2.76 4.98 -0.79
N PRO A 9 1.64 4.22 -0.87
CA PRO A 9 0.44 4.70 -1.53
C PRO A 9 -0.13 5.93 -0.80
N PRO A 10 -0.75 6.88 -1.53
CA PRO A 10 -1.49 7.97 -0.87
C PRO A 10 -2.65 7.40 -0.05
N PRO A 11 -3.23 8.18 0.88
CA PRO A 11 -4.41 7.76 1.63
C PRO A 11 -5.51 7.24 0.71
N HIS A 12 -6.06 6.08 1.05
CA HIS A 12 -7.01 5.36 0.22
C HIS A 12 -8.00 4.55 1.04
N ILE A 13 -9.02 4.05 0.36
CA ILE A 13 -10.11 3.25 0.94
C ILE A 13 -10.30 2.02 0.08
N HIS A 14 -10.08 0.85 0.66
CA HIS A 14 -10.57 -0.42 0.11
C HIS A 14 -12.06 -0.56 0.39
N THR A 15 -12.87 -0.86 -0.62
CA THR A 15 -14.32 -1.12 -0.45
C THR A 15 -14.66 -2.61 -0.37
N ARG A 16 -13.69 -3.47 -0.71
CA ARG A 16 -13.88 -4.92 -0.85
C ARG A 16 -13.05 -5.71 0.13
N GLU A 17 -11.82 -5.31 0.41
CA GLU A 17 -10.88 -6.04 1.27
C GLU A 17 -10.58 -5.29 2.56
N ASP A 18 -10.47 -6.02 3.67
CA ASP A 18 -9.71 -5.57 4.82
C ASP A 18 -8.23 -5.87 4.59
N GLU A 19 -7.34 -5.00 5.06
CA GLU A 19 -5.90 -5.23 5.02
C GLU A 19 -5.36 -5.55 6.41
N THR A 20 -4.48 -6.55 6.49
CA THR A 20 -3.72 -6.85 7.72
C THR A 20 -2.23 -6.83 7.41
N PHE A 21 -1.48 -6.02 8.14
CA PHE A 21 -0.02 -5.94 8.06
C PHE A 21 0.58 -6.65 9.27
N LEU A 22 1.42 -7.65 9.03
CA LEU A 22 2.34 -8.19 10.03
C LEU A 22 3.73 -7.64 9.72
N LEU A 23 4.30 -6.87 10.65
CA LEU A 23 5.62 -6.28 10.49
C LEU A 23 6.68 -7.31 10.85
N LEU A 24 7.61 -7.55 9.93
CA LEU A 24 8.69 -8.53 10.07
C LEU A 24 10.03 -7.84 10.37
N ASP A 25 10.24 -6.64 9.81
CA ASP A 25 11.41 -5.80 10.03
C ASP A 25 11.06 -4.32 9.80
N GLY A 26 11.83 -3.41 10.40
CA GLY A 26 11.64 -1.96 10.29
C GLY A 26 10.53 -1.39 11.19
N GLU A 27 10.16 -0.15 10.89
CA GLU A 27 9.13 0.60 11.64
C GLU A 27 8.22 1.37 10.70
N MET A 28 6.92 1.40 11.03
CA MET A 28 5.91 2.08 10.24
C MET A 28 4.95 2.90 11.12
N GLU A 29 4.43 3.98 10.57
CA GLU A 29 3.32 4.75 11.14
C GLU A 29 2.08 4.52 10.28
N PHE A 30 0.99 4.02 10.89
CA PHE A 30 -0.29 3.83 10.23
C PHE A 30 -1.25 4.94 10.64
N SER A 31 -1.94 5.52 9.67
CA SER A 31 -3.09 6.39 9.91
C SER A 31 -4.34 5.63 9.52
N VAL A 32 -5.26 5.42 10.46
CA VAL A 32 -6.55 4.75 10.24
C VAL A 32 -7.65 5.68 10.70
N LYS A 33 -8.49 6.12 9.77
CA LYS A 33 -9.46 7.19 9.99
C LYS A 33 -8.78 8.48 10.46
N ASN A 34 -8.81 8.76 11.77
CA ASN A 34 -8.28 9.98 12.39
C ASN A 34 -7.26 9.65 13.50
N GLU A 35 -6.83 8.40 13.60
CA GLU A 35 -5.91 7.94 14.61
C GLU A 35 -4.61 7.48 13.96
N THR A 36 -3.53 7.62 14.71
CA THR A 36 -2.18 7.29 14.26
C THR A 36 -1.59 6.26 15.20
N TYR A 37 -0.96 5.24 14.61
CA TYR A 37 -0.42 4.09 15.31
C TYR A 37 1.02 3.88 14.85
N HIS A 38 1.93 3.72 15.81
CA HIS A 38 3.29 3.29 15.54
C HIS A 38 3.36 1.77 15.66
N ALA A 39 4.03 1.12 14.72
CA ALA A 39 4.20 -0.32 14.69
C ALA A 39 5.66 -0.66 14.38
N VAL A 40 6.19 -1.67 15.07
CA VAL A 40 7.55 -2.19 14.90
C VAL A 40 7.51 -3.68 14.54
N ALA A 41 8.68 -4.26 14.24
CA ALA A 41 8.79 -5.70 13.99
C ALA A 41 8.15 -6.56 15.09
N GLY A 42 7.27 -7.48 14.69
CA GLY A 42 6.46 -8.32 15.56
C GLY A 42 5.03 -7.81 15.76
N ASP A 43 4.75 -6.54 15.47
CA ASP A 43 3.40 -5.98 15.58
C ASP A 43 2.51 -6.38 14.41
N THR A 44 1.20 -6.34 14.64
CA THR A 44 0.17 -6.55 13.62
C THR A 44 -0.79 -5.37 13.60
N MET A 45 -1.04 -4.84 12.41
CA MET A 45 -1.98 -3.73 12.17
C MET A 45 -3.13 -4.20 11.30
N PHE A 46 -4.35 -3.88 11.71
CA PHE A 46 -5.57 -4.18 10.98
C PHE A 46 -6.19 -2.90 10.43
N LEU A 47 -6.38 -2.84 9.12
CA LEU A 47 -6.96 -1.70 8.40
C LEU A 47 -8.32 -2.14 7.83
N PRO A 48 -9.43 -1.76 8.47
CA PRO A 48 -10.76 -2.18 8.03
C PRO A 48 -11.13 -1.56 6.68
N ARG A 49 -11.82 -2.33 5.85
CA ARG A 49 -12.46 -1.84 4.62
C ARG A 49 -13.45 -0.72 4.93
N ASN A 50 -13.70 0.13 3.94
CA ASN A 50 -14.54 1.33 4.01
C ASN A 50 -14.03 2.41 4.98
N ILE A 51 -12.82 2.26 5.52
CA ILE A 51 -12.15 3.26 6.35
C ILE A 51 -10.91 3.77 5.60
N GLU A 52 -10.77 5.10 5.52
CA GLU A 52 -9.56 5.74 4.96
C GLU A 52 -8.34 5.32 5.79
N HIS A 53 -7.32 4.83 5.12
CA HIS A 53 -6.04 4.52 5.75
C HIS A 53 -4.85 4.89 4.88
N SER A 54 -3.70 5.01 5.52
CA SER A 54 -2.38 5.17 4.90
C SER A 54 -1.31 4.68 5.85
N PHE A 55 -0.09 4.49 5.34
CA PHE A 55 1.07 4.24 6.17
C PHE A 55 2.27 5.07 5.71
N LYS A 56 3.26 5.20 6.59
CA LYS A 56 4.58 5.74 6.28
C LYS A 56 5.64 4.77 6.80
N VAL A 57 6.69 4.54 6.01
CA VAL A 57 7.87 3.81 6.45
C VAL A 57 8.79 4.78 7.19
N LEU A 58 9.11 4.46 8.45
CA LEU A 58 9.93 5.34 9.29
C LEU A 58 11.43 5.05 9.14
N THR A 59 11.77 3.80 8.81
CA THR A 59 13.12 3.32 8.44
C THR A 59 13.38 3.49 6.94
N ALA A 60 14.58 3.12 6.45
CA ALA A 60 14.86 3.15 5.00
C ALA A 60 13.99 2.18 4.19
N ARG A 61 13.64 1.05 4.80
CA ARG A 61 12.69 0.05 4.31
C ARG A 61 12.03 -0.68 5.49
N ALA A 62 10.89 -1.30 5.27
CA ALA A 62 10.25 -2.23 6.19
C ALA A 62 9.91 -3.54 5.46
N GLU A 63 9.93 -4.67 6.17
CA GLU A 63 9.46 -5.94 5.64
C GLU A 63 8.11 -6.28 6.26
N VAL A 64 7.12 -6.55 5.43
CA VAL A 64 5.75 -6.82 5.88
C VAL A 64 5.17 -8.05 5.20
N LEU A 65 4.32 -8.77 5.92
CA LEU A 65 3.35 -9.67 5.30
C LEU A 65 2.00 -8.95 5.27
N ILE A 66 1.44 -8.79 4.07
CA ILE A 66 0.12 -8.17 3.87
C ILE A 66 -0.89 -9.26 3.53
N LEU A 67 -2.02 -9.25 4.23
CA LEU A 67 -3.17 -10.08 3.93
C LEU A 67 -4.32 -9.17 3.51
N LEU A 68 -4.82 -9.38 2.30
CA LEU A 68 -6.03 -8.77 1.76
C LEU A 68 -7.16 -9.78 1.84
N THR A 69 -8.23 -9.45 2.58
CA THR A 69 -9.32 -10.40 2.83
C THR A 69 -10.71 -9.79 2.62
N PRO A 70 -11.60 -10.41 1.83
CA PRO A 70 -11.41 -11.64 1.04
C PRO A 70 -10.41 -11.43 -0.11
N GLY A 71 -10.00 -12.52 -0.77
CA GLY A 71 -9.14 -12.43 -1.96
C GLY A 71 -9.84 -11.80 -3.17
N GLY A 72 -9.07 -11.50 -4.20
CA GLY A 72 -9.47 -10.89 -5.47
C GLY A 72 -8.69 -9.63 -5.84
N PHE A 73 -8.08 -8.97 -4.85
CA PHE A 73 -7.28 -7.75 -5.11
C PHE A 73 -5.91 -8.06 -5.72
N GLU A 74 -5.44 -9.30 -5.66
CA GLU A 74 -4.22 -9.76 -6.35
C GLU A 74 -4.23 -9.46 -7.86
N GLU A 75 -5.41 -9.48 -8.48
CA GLU A 75 -5.59 -9.17 -9.89
C GLU A 75 -5.23 -7.72 -10.24
N PHE A 76 -5.39 -6.77 -9.30
CA PHE A 76 -4.90 -5.40 -9.47
C PHE A 76 -3.39 -5.38 -9.66
N PHE A 77 -2.65 -6.11 -8.82
CA PHE A 77 -1.19 -6.17 -8.92
C PHE A 77 -0.75 -6.88 -10.20
N ILE A 78 -1.45 -7.94 -10.61
CA ILE A 78 -1.17 -8.63 -11.88
C ILE A 78 -1.37 -7.68 -13.06
N GLU A 79 -2.46 -6.92 -13.10
CA GLU A 79 -2.74 -5.97 -14.19
C GLU A 79 -1.75 -4.79 -14.23
N MET A 80 -1.29 -4.33 -13.07
CA MET A 80 -0.35 -3.21 -12.93
C MET A 80 1.12 -3.62 -13.03
N SER A 81 1.42 -4.90 -13.25
CA SER A 81 2.79 -5.41 -13.27
C SER A 81 3.09 -6.26 -14.49
N GLU A 82 4.37 -6.54 -14.68
CA GLU A 82 4.86 -7.53 -15.64
C GLU A 82 5.51 -8.69 -14.89
N PRO A 83 5.46 -9.93 -15.42
CA PRO A 83 6.14 -11.06 -14.79
C PRO A 83 7.63 -10.80 -14.60
N ALA A 84 8.12 -11.00 -13.38
CA ALA A 84 9.55 -10.89 -13.10
C ALA A 84 10.32 -11.98 -13.86
N PRO A 85 11.41 -11.65 -14.57
CA PRO A 85 12.20 -12.63 -15.33
C PRO A 85 13.04 -13.53 -14.42
N GLU A 86 13.31 -13.09 -13.19
CA GLU A 86 14.14 -13.78 -12.20
C GLU A 86 13.57 -13.56 -10.79
N MET A 87 13.88 -14.46 -9.87
CA MET A 87 13.51 -14.36 -8.44
C MET A 87 14.41 -13.36 -7.70
N LYS A 88 14.40 -12.10 -8.16
CA LYS A 88 15.09 -10.98 -7.55
C LYS A 88 14.18 -9.76 -7.54
N GLN A 89 14.43 -8.84 -6.62
CA GLN A 89 13.70 -7.59 -6.58
C GLN A 89 13.92 -6.82 -7.89
N ALA A 90 12.82 -6.36 -8.50
CA ALA A 90 12.88 -5.50 -9.68
C ALA A 90 13.52 -4.15 -9.29
N PRO A 91 14.27 -3.51 -10.21
CA PRO A 91 14.69 -2.14 -10.00
C PRO A 91 13.48 -1.23 -9.83
N LEU A 92 13.65 -0.11 -9.13
CA LEU A 92 12.61 0.91 -9.04
C LEU A 92 12.25 1.42 -10.46
N PRO A 93 10.95 1.67 -10.73
CA PRO A 93 10.53 2.26 -12.00
C PRO A 93 11.26 3.57 -12.29
N ALA A 94 11.61 3.79 -13.56
CA ALA A 94 12.20 5.06 -13.99
C ALA A 94 11.10 6.09 -14.26
N GLY A 95 11.16 7.24 -13.58
CA GLY A 95 10.26 8.36 -13.81
C GLY A 95 8.98 8.32 -12.95
N PRO A 96 8.14 9.35 -13.07
CA PRO A 96 6.91 9.44 -12.29
C PRO A 96 5.90 8.36 -12.73
N PRO A 97 5.10 7.82 -11.80
CA PRO A 97 4.06 6.86 -12.13
C PRO A 97 2.95 7.49 -12.99
N ASP A 98 2.33 6.69 -13.86
CA ASP A 98 1.08 7.07 -14.53
C ASP A 98 -0.08 7.04 -13.53
N ILE A 99 -0.25 8.17 -12.83
CA ILE A 99 -1.28 8.34 -11.81
C ILE A 99 -2.68 8.13 -12.37
N ALA A 100 -2.93 8.57 -13.61
CA ALA A 100 -4.27 8.47 -14.20
C ALA A 100 -4.63 7.00 -14.46
N HIS A 101 -3.70 6.23 -15.02
CA HIS A 101 -3.87 4.80 -15.20
C HIS A 101 -4.02 4.07 -13.86
N LEU A 102 -3.15 4.38 -12.88
CA LEU A 102 -3.20 3.78 -11.54
C LEU A 102 -4.57 4.00 -10.88
N VAL A 103 -5.05 5.25 -10.84
CA VAL A 103 -6.34 5.58 -10.21
C VAL A 103 -7.50 4.88 -10.94
N ALA A 104 -7.49 4.89 -12.27
CA ALA A 104 -8.53 4.24 -13.06
C ALA A 104 -8.55 2.72 -12.87
N THR A 105 -7.37 2.09 -12.77
CA THR A 105 -7.24 0.65 -12.53
C THR A 105 -7.65 0.29 -11.10
N ALA A 106 -7.11 0.98 -10.10
CA ALA A 106 -7.46 0.78 -8.69
C ALA A 106 -8.97 0.88 -8.42
N ALA A 107 -9.66 1.83 -9.08
CA ALA A 107 -11.11 1.99 -8.98
C ALA A 107 -11.90 0.75 -9.45
N ARG A 108 -11.44 0.04 -10.50
CA ARG A 108 -12.08 -1.21 -10.97
C ARG A 108 -12.01 -2.32 -9.92
N TYR A 109 -10.95 -2.31 -9.10
CA TYR A 109 -10.73 -3.24 -8.01
C TYR A 109 -11.25 -2.75 -6.65
N GLY A 110 -11.99 -1.64 -6.62
CA GLY A 110 -12.68 -1.19 -5.41
C GLY A 110 -11.85 -0.33 -4.47
N VAL A 111 -10.73 0.23 -4.94
CA VAL A 111 -9.94 1.23 -4.19
C VAL A 111 -10.39 2.64 -4.58
N LYS A 112 -10.55 3.51 -3.58
CA LYS A 112 -10.88 4.91 -3.75
C LYS A 112 -9.79 5.80 -3.16
N PHE A 113 -9.48 6.88 -3.86
CA PHE A 113 -8.60 7.94 -3.35
C PHE A 113 -9.46 9.14 -2.96
N PRO A 114 -9.45 9.59 -1.68
CA PRO A 114 -10.19 10.76 -1.24
C PRO A 114 -9.70 12.02 -1.97
N GLU A 115 -10.61 12.87 -2.44
CA GLU A 115 -10.31 14.04 -3.28
C GLU A 115 -9.49 15.16 -2.61
N ASN A 116 -9.07 15.02 -1.34
CA ASN A 116 -8.69 16.18 -0.51
C ASN A 116 -7.39 16.11 0.30
N LYS A 117 -6.47 15.18 0.03
CA LYS A 117 -5.13 15.25 0.64
C LYS A 117 -4.09 14.96 -0.43
N GLN A 118 -3.44 16.06 -0.86
CA GLN A 118 -2.26 16.14 -1.72
C GLN A 118 -1.60 14.77 -1.94
N VAL A 119 -1.83 14.16 -3.10
CA VAL A 119 -0.80 13.32 -3.72
C VAL A 119 0.41 14.24 -3.77
N ARG A 120 1.37 14.03 -2.88
CA ARG A 120 2.63 14.77 -2.92
C ARG A 120 3.25 14.42 -4.26
N GLN A 121 3.08 15.30 -5.24
CA GLN A 121 3.90 15.30 -6.43
C GLN A 121 5.34 15.59 -5.98
N PRO A 122 6.34 14.95 -6.61
CA PRO A 122 7.75 15.11 -6.27
C PRO A 122 8.25 16.55 -6.37
#